data_AF-A0A6V7L1V3-F1
#
_entry.id   AF-A0A6V7L1V3-F1
#
_cell.length_a   1.000
_cell.length_b   1.000
_cell.length_c   1.000
_cell.angle_alpha   90.00
_cell.angle_beta   90.00
_cell.angle_gamma   90.00
#
_symmetry.space_group_name_H-M   'P 1'
#
loop_
_entity.id
_entity.type
_entity.pdbx_description
1 polymer ?
#
loop_
_entity_poly.entity_id
_entity_poly.type
_entity_poly.pdbx_seq_one_letter_code
_entity_poly.pdbx_strand_id
1 'polypeptide(L)' 'MATRWGIASAGKISHDFTNALATLPKDEHDIVAVAAKDLSRAEKFAQLHGIKQAYGSYEELAKDAAV' A
#
# COMPACT_ATOMS: atom_id res chain seq x y z
N MET A 1 17.47 7.20 1.65
CA MET A 1 16.63 6.41 0.73
C MET A 1 15.44 5.96 1.55
N ALA A 2 14.21 6.28 1.11
CA ALA A 2 13.02 5.86 1.84
C ALA A 2 12.80 4.35 1.70
N THR A 3 12.33 3.71 2.76
CA THR A 3 11.77 2.37 2.71
C THR A 3 10.45 2.44 1.93
N ARG A 4 10.35 1.67 0.85
CA ARG A 4 9.15 1.61 0.01
C ARG A 4 8.26 0.48 0.47
N TRP A 5 7.05 0.82 0.88
CA TRP A 5 6.11 -0.13 1.47
C TRP A 5 5.07 -0.57 0.44
N GLY A 6 4.90 -1.88 0.34
CA GLY A 6 3.76 -2.53 -0.28
C GLY A 6 2.81 -3.06 0.80
N ILE A 7 1.56 -2.62 0.79
CA ILE A 7 0.56 -3.05 1.77
C ILE A 7 -0.19 -4.27 1.25
N ALA A 8 0.04 -5.43 1.87
CA ALA A 8 -0.72 -6.65 1.58
C ALA A 8 -1.99 -6.70 2.45
N SER A 9 -3.16 -6.68 1.81
CA SER A 9 -4.52 -6.57 2.37
C SER A 9 -5.06 -5.14 2.49
N ALA A 10 -6.34 -4.97 2.17
CA ALA A 10 -7.14 -3.76 2.39
C ALA A 10 -8.13 -3.99 3.55
N GLY A 11 -7.58 -4.26 4.74
CA GLY A 11 -8.32 -4.51 5.99
C GLY A 11 -8.12 -3.39 7.02
N LYS A 12 -8.79 -3.50 8.17
CA LYS A 12 -8.73 -2.49 9.24
C LYS A 12 -7.31 -2.29 9.79
N ILE A 13 -6.57 -3.37 10.05
CA ILE A 13 -5.20 -3.25 10.55
C ILE A 13 -4.25 -2.62 9.52
N SER A 14 -4.44 -2.94 8.23
CA SER A 14 -3.68 -2.30 7.15
C SER A 14 -3.97 -0.81 7.06
N HIS A 15 -5.23 -0.40 7.29
CA HIS A 15 -5.62 1.01 7.38
C HIS A 15 -4.88 1.71 8.52
N ASP A 16 -4.93 1.14 9.73
CA ASP A 16 -4.26 1.70 10.91
C ASP A 16 -2.74 1.79 10.71
N PHE A 17 -2.12 0.76 10.13
CA PHE A 17 -0.69 0.75 9.81
C PHE A 17 -0.32 1.81 8.77
N THR A 18 -1.14 1.97 7.73
CA THR A 18 -0.96 3.00 6.69
C THR A 18 -1.07 4.41 7.30
N ASN A 19 -2.03 4.63 8.19
CA ASN A 19 -2.16 5.90 8.93
C ASN A 19 -0.95 6.16 9.83
N ALA A 20 -0.43 5.13 10.52
CA ALA A 20 0.74 5.27 11.36
C ALA A 20 1.98 5.66 10.52
N LEU A 21 2.22 4.96 9.41
CA LEU A 21 3.30 5.29 8.48
C LEU A 21 3.17 6.70 7.89
N ALA A 22 1.95 7.17 7.64
CA ALA A 22 1.70 8.52 7.13
C ALA A 22 2.12 9.65 8.09
N THR A 23 2.39 9.33 9.37
CA THR A 23 2.93 10.31 10.35
C THR A 23 4.46 10.41 10.32
N LEU A 24 5.14 9.50 9.62
CA LEU A 24 6.59 9.45 9.53
C LEU A 24 7.12 10.31 8.35
N PRO A 25 8.40 10.71 8.36
CA PRO A 25 8.99 11.49 7.27
C PRO A 25 8.95 10.72 5.93
N LYS A 26 8.51 11.40 4.86
CA LYS A 26 8.36 10.79 3.52
C LYS A 26 9.68 10.41 2.85
N ASP A 27 10.77 11.04 3.27
CA ASP A 27 12.14 10.74 2.84
C ASP A 27 12.72 9.48 3.51
N GLU A 28 12.05 8.98 4.57
CA GLU A 28 12.35 7.72 5.25
C GLU A 28 11.35 6.60 4.95
N HIS A 29 10.07 6.93 4.73
CA HIS A 29 9.01 5.95 4.44
C HIS A 29 8.05 6.44 3.34
N ASP A 30 7.89 5.63 2.29
CA ASP A 30 6.95 5.91 1.20
C ASP A 30 6.07 4.68 0.94
N ILE A 31 4.75 4.87 0.85
CA ILE A 31 3.79 3.80 0.59
C ILE A 31 3.45 3.85 -0.90
N VAL A 32 3.97 2.89 -1.65
CA VAL A 32 3.96 2.96 -3.11
C VAL A 32 2.87 2.09 -3.73
N ALA A 33 2.47 1.02 -3.04
CA ALA A 33 1.49 0.06 -3.54
C ALA A 33 0.63 -0.58 -2.44
N VAL A 34 -0.56 -1.05 -2.83
CA VAL A 34 -1.44 -1.90 -2.01
C VAL A 34 -1.98 -3.05 -2.84
N ALA A 35 -2.22 -4.20 -2.22
CA ALA A 35 -2.89 -5.33 -2.86
C ALA A 35 -3.98 -5.92 -1.99
N ALA A 36 -5.03 -6.44 -2.61
CA ALA A 36 -6.07 -7.21 -1.96
C ALA A 36 -6.48 -8.38 -2.86
N LYS A 37 -7.21 -9.37 -2.34
CA LYS A 37 -7.77 -10.47 -3.15
C LYS A 37 -8.86 -10.03 -4.14
N ASP A 38 -9.32 -8.79 -4.03
CA ASP A 38 -10.31 -8.15 -4.88
C ASP A 38 -9.76 -6.78 -5.28
N LEU A 39 -9.65 -6.53 -6.59
CA LEU A 39 -9.04 -5.31 -7.11
C LEU A 39 -9.82 -4.07 -6.68
N SER A 40 -11.17 -4.11 -6.69
CA SER A 40 -12.00 -2.97 -6.29
C SER A 40 -11.73 -2.53 -4.83
N ARG A 41 -11.49 -3.50 -3.93
CA ARG A 41 -11.08 -3.20 -2.56
C ARG A 41 -9.68 -2.57 -2.48
N ALA A 42 -8.72 -3.04 -3.27
CA ALA A 42 -7.39 -2.46 -3.32
C ALA A 42 -7.43 -1.01 -3.85
N GLU A 43 -8.18 -0.76 -4.92
CA GLU A 43 -8.36 0.57 -5.52
C GLU A 43 -9.01 1.56 -4.55
N LYS A 44 -10.10 1.15 -3.86
CA LYS A 44 -10.74 1.98 -2.84
C LYS A 44 -9.79 2.34 -1.70
N PHE A 45 -8.97 1.38 -1.28
CA PHE A 45 -7.96 1.61 -0.23
C PHE A 45 -6.86 2.56 -0.73
N ALA A 46 -6.38 2.36 -1.96
CA ALA A 46 -5.39 3.23 -2.57
C ALA A 46 -5.89 4.67 -2.70
N GLN A 47 -7.14 4.84 -3.14
CA GLN A 47 -7.79 6.15 -3.22
C GLN A 47 -7.91 6.82 -1.85
N LEU A 48 -8.31 6.07 -0.82
CA LEU A 48 -8.46 6.59 0.54
C LEU A 48 -7.12 7.10 1.12
N HIS A 49 -6.02 6.43 0.83
CA HIS A 49 -4.70 6.74 1.40
C HIS A 49 -3.75 7.47 0.44
N GLY A 50 -4.17 7.76 -0.79
CA GLY A 50 -3.33 8.40 -1.82
C GLY A 50 -2.18 7.53 -2.31
N ILE A 51 -2.35 6.20 -2.31
CA ILE A 51 -1.33 5.24 -2.78
C ILE A 51 -1.40 5.16 -4.30
N LYS A 52 -0.24 5.15 -4.96
CA LYS A 52 -0.15 5.25 -6.41
C LYS A 52 -0.63 3.99 -7.12
N GLN A 53 -0.30 2.81 -6.60
CA GLN A 53 -0.61 1.54 -7.24
C GLN A 53 -1.48 0.62 -6.40
N ALA A 54 -2.40 -0.08 -7.07
CA ALA A 54 -3.31 -1.05 -6.48
C ALA A 54 -3.30 -2.34 -7.30
N TYR A 55 -3.25 -3.49 -6.62
CA TYR A 55 -3.21 -4.82 -7.25
C TYR A 55 -4.34 -5.73 -6.76
N GLY A 56 -4.80 -6.62 -7.65
CA GLY A 56 -5.86 -7.60 -7.38
C GLY A 56 -5.33 -8.92 -6.79
N SER A 57 -4.01 -9.06 -6.64
CA SER A 57 -3.38 -10.20 -6.02
C SER A 57 -2.10 -9.82 -5.28
N TYR A 58 -1.73 -10.62 -4.30
CA TYR A 58 -0.47 -10.43 -3.57
C TYR A 58 0.75 -10.83 -4.41
N GLU A 59 0.57 -11.67 -5.42
CA GLU A 59 1.63 -12.06 -6.34
C GLU A 59 2.03 -10.90 -7.25
N GLU A 60 1.07 -10.11 -7.74
CA GLU A 60 1.35 -8.88 -8.47
C GLU A 60 2.16 -7.88 -7.62
N LEU A 61 1.78 -7.70 -6.35
CA LEU A 61 2.55 -6.86 -5.42
C LEU A 61 3.97 -7.39 -5.20
N ALA A 62 4.13 -8.70 -5.02
CA ALA A 62 5.44 -9.31 -4.79
C ALA A 62 6.36 -9.25 -6.02
N LYS A 63 5.80 -9.10 -7.23
CA LYS A 63 6.55 -8.95 -8.49
C LYS A 63 6.88 -7.49 -8.82
N ASP A 64 6.33 -6.52 -8.10
CA ASP A 64 6.61 -5.12 -8.32
C ASP A 64 8.00 -4.74 -7.77
N ALA A 65 8.96 -4.47 -8.66
CA ALA A 65 10.31 -4.04 -8.29
C ALA A 65 10.35 -2.62 -7.68
N ALA A 66 9.25 -1.87 -7.77
CA ALA A 66 9.12 -0.55 -7.15
C ALA A 66 8.74 -0.62 -5.66
N VAL A 67 8.33 -1.78 -5.15
CA VAL A 67 8.16 -2.08 -3.73
C VAL A 67 9.49 -2.61 -3.20
#